data_AF-A0A8T2K669-F1
#
_entry.id   AF-A0A8T2K669-F1
#
_cell.length_a   1.000
_cell.length_b   1.000
_cell.length_c   1.000
_cell.angle_alpha   90.00
_cell.angle_beta   90.00
_cell.angle_gamma   90.00
#
_symmetry.space_group_name_H-M   'P 1'
#
loop_
_entity.id
_entity.type
_entity.pdbx_description
1 polymer ?
#
loop_
_entity_poly.entity_id
_entity_poly.type
_entity_poly.pdbx_seq_one_letter_code
_entity_poly.pdbx_strand_id
1 'polypeptide(L)'
;MAAADPVYPVNTSYSHLFGNSIEQSRTDEQSASSYKAYPRGKPFINAEMLHSPIKPTVAYPESNSRAIFSALKNLQEKIRKLELERMNAEDNMKQLSKETHHYKERLDKQIGPKDQAKDGVSKHNKELSSQLTAAESRCNLLEKQLVYMRKMVQNAETERTCLLEKQISMEGSRVLEKLNIQAKLEKLDMLEQEYLKLTTMQVLAENKIREIEQKLREEEHQRKLVQEKAAQLQTGLETNRILLRSLTPPTKQLKTKMSVQLEKKTGHICSSHVQPHYRLSLGDVPFVAGKSTGPSYSVRANVQHVLHLMKQHNKALCNDKVLSDPCVQKGENFGKIIDPVLSSASYQDLSEVLLTLEDEFGQMSFDHQELVKQIQEAHSDRLIEDLERELEAVVRKMEAKADQITKVRKHQVMIGKLLRQSKAKKKAAPEAASKDRNHFKDYKKASRSKDKPGERCRKSLQLLRDMQTLQSSLQKEDLSWDC
;
A
#
# COMPACT_ATOMS: atom_id res chain seq x y z
N MET A 1 42.34 -4.93 7.33
CA MET A 1 43.22 -5.55 6.32
C MET A 1 43.29 -4.57 5.16
N ALA A 2 44.42 -3.97 4.79
CA ALA A 2 45.78 -4.48 4.77
C ALA A 2 46.84 -3.36 4.95
N ALA A 3 48.08 -3.81 5.23
CA ALA A 3 49.39 -3.14 5.15
C ALA A 3 49.61 -1.92 6.08
N ALA A 4 50.41 -1.96 7.16
CA ALA A 4 51.82 -2.36 7.32
C ALA A 4 52.80 -1.54 6.47
N ASP A 5 53.41 -0.52 7.08
CA ASP A 5 54.86 -0.27 7.08
C ASP A 5 55.24 0.77 8.15
N PRO A 6 56.30 0.54 8.96
CA PRO A 6 56.82 1.53 9.88
C PRO A 6 57.99 2.31 9.26
N VAL A 7 57.84 3.62 9.16
CA VAL A 7 58.93 4.57 8.88
C VAL A 7 59.59 4.94 10.21
N TYR A 8 60.83 4.50 10.44
CA TYR A 8 61.70 5.06 11.48
C TYR A 8 62.51 6.23 10.89
N PRO A 9 62.67 7.35 11.63
CA PRO A 9 63.46 8.47 11.17
C PRO A 9 64.96 8.30 11.46
N VAL A 10 65.71 8.92 10.57
CA VAL A 10 67.14 9.24 10.58
C VAL A 10 67.45 10.36 11.60
N ASN A 11 68.73 10.47 11.97
CA ASN A 11 69.42 11.54 12.74
C ASN A 11 69.55 11.28 14.26
N THR A 12 70.69 11.50 14.95
CA THR A 12 71.91 12.23 14.59
C THR A 12 73.07 11.74 15.46
N SER A 13 74.24 11.72 14.85
CA SER A 13 75.57 11.62 15.43
C SER A 13 75.83 12.67 16.52
N TYR A 14 76.36 12.23 17.67
CA TYR A 14 77.15 13.08 18.57
C TYR A 14 78.35 12.27 19.09
N SER A 15 79.46 12.42 18.39
CA SER A 15 80.79 11.96 18.80
C SER A 15 81.52 13.13 19.47
N HIS A 16 81.68 13.08 20.80
CA HIS A 16 82.58 13.97 21.53
C HIS A 16 83.77 13.16 22.05
N LEU A 17 84.88 13.32 21.34
CA LEU A 17 86.26 13.51 21.81
C LEU A 17 86.64 12.89 23.17
N PHE A 18 87.32 11.74 23.13
CA PHE A 18 88.33 11.39 24.13
C PHE A 18 89.70 11.43 23.46
N GLY A 19 90.51 12.42 23.87
CA GLY A 19 91.92 12.50 23.53
C GLY A 19 92.69 11.43 24.30
N ASN A 20 93.34 10.54 23.56
CA ASN A 20 94.38 9.67 24.07
C ASN A 20 95.67 10.49 24.20
N SER A 21 96.12 10.74 25.43
CA SER A 21 97.52 11.08 25.69
C SER A 21 98.24 9.80 26.12
N ILE A 22 98.95 9.23 25.17
CA ILE A 22 99.96 8.19 25.37
C ILE A 22 101.10 8.83 26.17
N GLU A 23 101.37 8.32 27.37
CA GLU A 23 102.63 8.56 28.08
C GLU A 23 103.77 7.94 27.27
N GLN A 24 104.43 8.76 26.45
CA GLN A 24 105.76 8.45 25.95
C GLN A 24 106.79 8.99 26.95
N SER A 25 107.51 8.04 27.54
CA SER A 25 108.77 8.20 28.27
C SER A 25 109.69 9.25 27.64
N ARG A 26 109.99 10.32 28.39
CA ARG A 26 111.12 11.22 28.12
C ARG A 26 112.15 11.05 29.22
N THR A 27 113.18 10.29 28.91
CA THR A 27 114.45 10.25 29.65
C THR A 27 115.22 11.53 29.35
N ASP A 28 115.36 12.43 30.34
CA ASP A 28 116.29 13.56 30.26
C ASP A 28 117.71 13.08 30.54
N GLU A 29 118.37 12.57 29.50
CA GLU A 29 119.82 12.30 29.42
C GLU A 29 120.59 13.58 29.00
N GLN A 30 120.29 14.73 29.59
CA GLN A 30 120.97 15.99 29.27
C GLN A 30 121.41 16.72 30.54
N SER A 31 122.44 16.19 31.23
CA SER A 31 123.27 16.97 32.16
C SER A 31 124.68 16.39 32.40
N ALA A 32 125.11 15.33 31.70
CA ALA A 32 126.39 14.65 31.94
C ALA A 32 127.57 15.13 31.07
N SER A 33 127.51 16.30 30.42
CA SER A 33 128.52 16.75 29.43
C SER A 33 129.07 18.17 29.68
N SER A 34 129.41 18.52 30.93
CA SER A 34 130.17 19.74 31.24
C SER A 34 131.10 19.58 32.47
N TYR A 35 131.76 18.43 32.60
CA TYR A 35 132.83 18.26 33.59
C TYR A 35 134.19 18.30 32.89
N LYS A 36 134.92 19.41 33.05
CA LYS A 36 136.34 19.51 32.66
C LYS A 36 137.22 19.13 33.86
N ALA A 37 138.19 18.24 33.65
CA ALA A 37 139.14 17.81 34.66
C ALA A 37 140.06 18.98 35.10
N TYR A 38 140.25 19.12 36.41
CA TYR A 38 141.09 20.16 37.01
C TYR A 38 142.59 19.93 36.73
N PRO A 39 143.37 20.92 36.25
CA PRO A 39 144.79 20.75 35.96
C PRO A 39 145.62 20.55 37.23
N ARG A 40 146.31 19.41 37.37
CA ARG A 40 147.08 18.99 38.55
C ARG A 40 148.42 19.75 38.80
N GLY A 41 148.62 20.95 38.24
CA GLY A 41 149.95 21.57 38.17
C GLY A 41 150.09 23.03 38.65
N LYS A 42 149.04 23.71 39.12
CA LYS A 42 149.12 25.14 39.55
C LYS A 42 148.17 25.40 40.74
N PRO A 43 148.67 25.61 41.97
CA PRO A 43 147.80 25.59 43.16
C PRO A 43 147.20 26.94 43.57
N PHE A 44 147.53 28.09 42.94
CA PHE A 44 147.01 29.38 43.38
C PHE A 44 146.60 30.31 42.23
N ILE A 45 145.40 30.90 42.37
CA ILE A 45 144.91 32.07 41.65
C ILE A 45 145.51 33.29 42.38
N ASN A 46 146.15 34.21 41.66
CA ASN A 46 146.88 35.41 42.16
C ASN A 46 148.41 35.27 42.32
N ALA A 47 149.10 34.64 41.36
CA ALA A 47 150.56 34.63 41.31
C ALA A 47 151.19 35.91 40.70
N GLU A 48 150.39 36.87 40.22
CA GLU A 48 150.92 38.10 39.60
C GLU A 48 150.16 39.34 40.06
N MET A 49 150.48 39.84 41.25
CA MET A 49 150.27 41.25 41.57
C MET A 49 151.50 41.79 42.31
N LEU A 50 152.23 42.64 41.59
CA LEU A 50 153.43 43.33 42.03
C LEU A 50 153.10 44.38 43.10
N HIS A 51 154.07 44.57 43.98
CA HIS A 51 154.04 45.40 45.19
C HIS A 51 154.09 46.91 44.89
N SER A 52 153.43 47.73 45.72
CA SER A 52 153.91 49.08 46.07
C SER A 52 153.76 49.30 47.59
N PRO A 53 154.70 50.03 48.24
CA PRO A 53 154.79 50.11 49.69
C PRO A 53 153.94 51.27 50.24
N ILE A 54 153.49 51.14 51.50
CA ILE A 54 152.68 52.09 52.30
C ILE A 54 151.17 51.73 52.35
N LYS A 55 150.86 50.56 52.93
CA LYS A 55 149.71 50.24 53.84
C LYS A 55 149.60 48.72 54.04
N PRO A 56 149.42 48.20 55.27
CA PRO A 56 149.16 46.77 55.47
C PRO A 56 147.70 46.45 55.10
N THR A 57 147.50 45.80 53.96
CA THR A 57 146.21 45.21 53.56
C THR A 57 146.23 43.72 53.87
N VAL A 58 145.28 43.30 54.71
CA VAL A 58 145.09 41.92 55.18
C VAL A 58 144.48 41.07 54.06
N ALA A 59 145.13 39.96 53.74
CA ALA A 59 144.88 39.12 52.57
C ALA A 59 143.83 38.01 52.77
N TYR A 60 142.89 38.16 53.71
CA TYR A 60 141.83 37.18 53.94
C TYR A 60 140.47 37.84 54.25
N PRO A 61 139.39 37.51 53.52
CA PRO A 61 138.04 37.89 53.92
C PRO A 61 137.65 37.12 55.18
N GLU A 62 137.22 37.84 56.21
CA GLU A 62 136.60 37.26 57.39
C GLU A 62 135.46 36.30 57.00
N SER A 63 135.46 35.13 57.62
CA SER A 63 134.72 33.95 57.21
C SER A 63 133.20 34.08 57.44
N ASN A 64 132.43 34.37 56.39
CA ASN A 64 130.96 34.19 56.33
C ASN A 64 130.53 32.70 56.34
N SER A 65 131.40 31.77 56.73
CA SER A 65 131.11 30.33 56.80
C SER A 65 129.85 30.01 57.59
N ARG A 66 129.59 30.74 58.68
CA ARG A 66 128.39 30.58 59.50
C ARG A 66 127.09 30.87 58.75
N ALA A 67 127.08 31.82 57.82
CA ALA A 67 125.93 32.14 56.98
C ALA A 67 125.71 31.09 55.87
N ILE A 68 126.79 30.51 55.35
CA ILE A 68 126.72 29.43 54.34
C ILE A 68 126.23 28.13 55.01
N PHE A 69 126.76 27.77 56.17
CA PHE A 69 126.29 26.61 56.94
C PHE A 69 124.85 26.77 57.41
N SER A 70 124.42 27.98 57.79
CA SER A 70 123.01 28.23 58.14
C SER A 70 122.09 28.15 56.91
N ALA A 71 122.52 28.65 55.75
CA ALA A 71 121.77 28.55 54.50
C ALA A 71 121.65 27.10 54.01
N LEU A 72 122.72 26.30 54.07
CA LEU A 72 122.69 24.88 53.74
C LEU A 72 121.82 24.08 54.70
N LYS A 73 121.92 24.36 56.02
CA LYS A 73 121.05 23.73 57.01
C LYS A 73 119.57 24.11 56.81
N ASN A 74 119.30 25.37 56.45
CA ASN A 74 117.94 25.83 56.12
C ASN A 74 117.41 25.16 54.84
N LEU A 75 118.25 25.01 53.81
CA LEU A 75 117.89 24.32 52.58
C LEU A 75 117.63 22.83 52.82
N GLN A 76 118.49 22.15 53.59
CA GLN A 76 118.29 20.74 53.98
C GLN A 76 116.99 20.56 54.76
N GLU A 77 116.70 21.45 55.72
CA GLU A 77 115.44 21.41 56.47
C GLU A 77 114.23 21.69 55.57
N LYS A 78 114.36 22.60 54.59
CA LYS A 78 113.30 22.90 53.62
C LYS A 78 113.05 21.74 52.67
N ILE A 79 114.10 21.05 52.21
CA ILE A 79 113.98 19.82 51.42
C ILE A 79 113.28 18.74 52.24
N ARG A 80 113.73 18.50 53.49
CA ARG A 80 113.10 17.54 54.40
C ARG A 80 111.61 17.86 54.61
N LYS A 81 111.27 19.14 54.75
CA LYS A 81 109.88 19.60 54.89
C LYS A 81 109.06 19.33 53.61
N LEU A 82 109.60 19.66 52.44
CA LEU A 82 108.94 19.42 51.16
C LEU A 82 108.76 17.92 50.86
N GLU A 83 109.72 17.08 51.22
CA GLU A 83 109.60 15.62 51.09
C GLU A 83 108.48 15.07 52.00
N LEU A 84 108.37 15.57 53.22
CA LEU A 84 107.29 15.22 54.14
C LEU A 84 105.93 15.69 53.61
N GLU A 85 105.85 16.92 53.10
CA GLU A 85 104.62 17.46 52.49
C GLU A 85 104.23 16.66 51.22
N ARG A 86 105.20 16.25 50.40
CA ARG A 86 104.96 15.39 49.22
C ARG A 86 104.42 14.02 49.63
N MET A 87 105.03 13.38 50.62
CA MET A 87 104.56 12.09 51.16
C MET A 87 103.15 12.21 51.71
N ASN A 88 102.86 13.27 52.47
CA ASN A 88 101.53 13.56 53.00
C ASN A 88 100.50 13.82 51.88
N ALA A 89 100.88 14.52 50.81
CA ALA A 89 100.01 14.75 49.66
C ALA A 89 99.73 13.47 48.86
N GLU A 90 100.75 12.62 48.67
CA GLU A 90 100.60 11.30 48.03
C GLU A 90 99.67 10.38 48.84
N ASP A 91 99.83 10.35 50.17
CA ASP A 91 98.98 9.54 51.04
C ASP A 91 97.53 10.06 51.05
N ASN A 92 97.33 11.37 51.05
CA ASN A 92 96.00 11.97 50.88
C ASN A 92 95.39 11.63 49.51
N MET A 93 96.15 11.70 48.41
CA MET A 93 95.68 11.28 47.09
C MET A 93 95.31 9.79 47.05
N LYS A 94 96.11 8.92 47.66
CA LYS A 94 95.79 7.48 47.77
C LYS A 94 94.53 7.25 48.59
N GLN A 95 94.34 8.00 49.68
CA GLN A 95 93.13 7.93 50.49
C GLN A 95 91.90 8.39 49.70
N LEU A 96 91.97 9.55 49.03
CA LEU A 96 90.90 10.05 48.17
C LEU A 96 90.60 9.09 47.01
N SER A 97 91.61 8.44 46.44
CA SER A 97 91.44 7.42 45.39
C SER A 97 90.68 6.21 45.93
N LYS A 98 91.05 5.70 47.11
CA LYS A 98 90.33 4.61 47.79
C LYS A 98 88.89 5.01 48.13
N GLU A 99 88.67 6.20 48.67
CA GLU A 99 87.34 6.71 48.98
C GLU A 99 86.49 6.84 47.72
N THR A 100 87.03 7.42 46.64
CA THR A 100 86.36 7.53 45.33
C THR A 100 86.01 6.16 44.77
N HIS A 101 86.92 5.19 44.90
CA HIS A 101 86.65 3.81 44.50
C HIS A 101 85.51 3.20 45.32
N HIS A 102 85.53 3.36 46.65
CA HIS A 102 84.45 2.89 47.52
C HIS A 102 83.10 3.57 47.24
N TYR A 103 83.07 4.87 46.91
CA TYR A 103 81.86 5.55 46.48
C TYR A 103 81.32 5.00 45.17
N LYS A 104 82.20 4.75 44.19
CA LYS A 104 81.82 4.13 42.92
C LYS A 104 81.28 2.72 43.11
N GLU A 105 81.94 1.89 43.90
CA GLU A 105 81.44 0.54 44.21
C GLU A 105 80.08 0.56 44.91
N ARG A 106 79.86 1.49 45.83
CA ARG A 106 78.56 1.66 46.49
C ARG A 106 77.47 2.11 45.52
N LEU A 107 77.79 3.03 44.61
CA LEU A 107 76.88 3.48 43.55
C LEU A 107 76.52 2.34 42.60
N ASP A 108 77.51 1.60 42.10
CA ASP A 108 77.30 0.47 41.19
C ASP A 108 76.48 -0.65 41.86
N LYS A 109 76.75 -0.94 43.14
CA LYS A 109 75.95 -1.88 43.96
C LYS A 109 74.51 -1.41 44.19
N GLN A 110 74.23 -0.11 44.13
CA GLN A 110 72.89 0.44 44.33
C GLN A 110 72.12 0.59 43.01
N ILE A 111 72.80 0.88 41.91
CA ILE A 111 72.22 1.09 40.58
C ILE A 111 71.94 -0.25 39.89
N GLY A 112 72.90 -1.19 39.91
CA GLY A 112 72.77 -2.51 39.27
C GLY A 112 71.51 -3.30 39.63
N PRO A 113 71.20 -3.55 40.92
CA PRO A 113 70.00 -4.28 41.31
C PRO A 113 68.71 -3.48 41.08
N LYS A 114 68.76 -2.14 41.15
CA LYS A 114 67.60 -1.28 40.88
C LYS A 114 67.21 -1.32 39.41
N ASP A 115 68.18 -1.36 38.50
CA ASP A 115 67.92 -1.43 37.07
C ASP A 115 67.52 -2.84 36.61
N GLN A 116 68.09 -3.91 37.20
CA GLN A 116 67.59 -5.27 36.97
C GLN A 116 66.17 -5.48 37.50
N ALA A 117 65.83 -4.92 38.66
CA ALA A 117 64.47 -4.96 39.20
C ALA A 117 63.49 -4.18 38.31
N LYS A 118 63.87 -3.00 37.80
CA LYS A 118 63.05 -2.24 36.83
C LYS A 118 62.86 -2.99 35.52
N ASP A 119 63.89 -3.64 35.00
CA ASP A 119 63.79 -4.41 33.75
C ASP A 119 62.93 -5.68 33.93
N GLY A 120 63.03 -6.34 35.08
CA GLY A 120 62.13 -7.43 35.48
C GLY A 120 60.67 -7.00 35.61
N VAL A 121 60.42 -5.87 36.29
CA VAL A 121 59.07 -5.28 36.42
C VAL A 121 58.53 -4.84 35.05
N SER A 122 59.38 -4.29 34.17
CA SER A 122 59.01 -3.92 32.80
C SER A 122 58.62 -5.14 31.95
N LYS A 123 59.39 -6.22 32.02
CA LYS A 123 59.07 -7.50 31.34
C LYS A 123 57.77 -8.10 31.87
N HIS A 124 57.60 -8.13 33.19
CA HIS A 124 56.37 -8.62 33.81
C HIS A 124 55.15 -7.78 33.42
N ASN A 125 55.28 -6.44 33.39
CA ASN A 125 54.20 -5.55 32.91
C ASN A 125 53.86 -5.79 31.45
N LYS A 126 54.85 -6.04 30.58
CA LYS A 126 54.61 -6.39 29.17
C LYS A 126 53.86 -7.71 29.03
N GLU A 127 54.19 -8.70 29.84
CA GLU A 127 53.51 -10.00 29.85
C GLU A 127 52.09 -9.90 30.43
N LEU A 128 51.88 -9.13 31.49
CA LEU A 128 50.54 -8.81 31.99
C LEU A 128 49.69 -8.10 30.93
N SER A 129 50.28 -7.16 30.20
CA SER A 129 49.60 -6.46 29.10
C SER A 129 49.26 -7.40 27.93
N SER A 130 50.15 -8.34 27.57
CA SER A 130 49.84 -9.33 26.54
C SER A 130 48.74 -10.30 27.00
N GLN A 131 48.74 -10.71 28.27
CA GLN A 131 47.67 -11.52 28.85
C GLN A 131 46.33 -10.77 28.88
N LEU A 132 46.34 -9.48 29.26
CA LEU A 132 45.15 -8.64 29.26
C LEU A 132 44.56 -8.52 27.84
N THR A 133 45.37 -8.18 26.86
CA THR A 133 44.93 -8.06 25.46
C THR A 133 44.45 -9.39 24.88
N ALA A 134 45.08 -10.51 25.24
CA ALA A 134 44.61 -11.84 24.89
C ALA A 134 43.24 -12.15 25.53
N ALA A 135 43.06 -11.83 26.81
CA ALA A 135 41.78 -12.00 27.51
C ALA A 135 40.69 -11.11 26.91
N GLU A 136 40.99 -9.84 26.60
CA GLU A 136 40.09 -8.92 25.91
C GLU A 136 39.67 -9.47 24.55
N SER A 137 40.61 -10.00 23.76
CA SER A 137 40.28 -10.61 22.46
C SER A 137 39.34 -11.81 22.60
N ARG A 138 39.52 -12.63 23.64
CA ARG A 138 38.65 -13.77 23.95
C ARG A 138 37.26 -13.30 24.38
N CYS A 139 37.16 -12.29 25.23
CA CYS A 139 35.89 -11.70 25.64
C CYS A 139 35.15 -11.10 24.45
N ASN A 140 35.85 -10.34 23.59
CA ASN A 140 35.29 -9.78 22.36
C ASN A 140 34.73 -10.86 21.41
N LEU A 141 35.39 -12.01 21.30
CA LEU A 141 34.90 -13.13 20.50
C LEU A 141 33.61 -13.74 21.08
N LEU A 142 33.59 -13.97 22.40
CA LEU A 142 32.41 -14.48 23.09
C LEU A 142 31.24 -13.52 22.99
N GLU A 143 31.48 -12.21 23.08
CA GLU A 143 30.45 -11.19 22.92
C GLU A 143 29.85 -11.23 21.51
N LYS A 144 30.67 -11.36 20.47
CA LYS A 144 30.19 -11.55 19.09
C LYS A 144 29.36 -12.82 18.94
N GLN A 145 29.77 -13.92 19.57
CA GLN A 145 28.99 -15.18 19.56
C GLN A 145 27.65 -15.02 20.27
N LEU A 146 27.61 -14.35 21.42
CA LEU A 146 26.36 -14.09 22.15
C LEU A 146 25.42 -13.17 21.35
N VAL A 147 25.95 -12.16 20.67
CA VAL A 147 25.16 -11.31 19.77
C VAL A 147 24.59 -12.14 18.61
N TYR A 148 25.39 -13.02 18.00
CA TYR A 148 24.90 -13.91 16.96
C TYR A 148 23.82 -14.86 17.46
N MET A 149 24.00 -15.49 18.63
CA MET A 149 23.00 -16.37 19.24
C MET A 149 21.71 -15.62 19.57
N ARG A 150 21.80 -14.40 20.12
CA ARG A 150 20.62 -13.55 20.35
C ARG A 150 19.86 -13.27 19.04
N LYS A 151 20.57 -12.96 17.96
CA LYS A 151 19.96 -12.73 16.65
C LYS A 151 19.32 -13.99 16.08
N MET A 152 19.94 -15.16 16.24
CA MET A 152 19.36 -16.43 15.82
C MET A 152 18.09 -16.77 16.60
N VAL A 153 18.09 -16.55 17.92
CA VAL A 153 16.90 -16.75 18.76
C VAL A 153 15.79 -15.78 18.36
N GLN A 154 16.11 -14.49 18.20
CA GLN A 154 15.13 -13.49 17.77
C GLN A 154 14.55 -13.84 16.40
N ASN A 155 15.39 -14.25 15.43
CA ASN A 155 14.92 -14.69 14.12
C ASN A 155 13.98 -15.91 14.27
N ALA A 156 14.37 -16.91 15.04
CA ALA A 156 13.54 -18.11 15.26
C ALA A 156 12.20 -17.77 15.95
N GLU A 157 12.20 -16.82 16.90
CA GLU A 157 10.97 -16.31 17.53
C GLU A 157 10.09 -15.58 16.52
N THR A 158 10.66 -14.70 15.67
CA THR A 158 9.90 -14.00 14.62
C THR A 158 9.36 -14.94 13.54
N GLU A 159 10.11 -16.00 13.18
CA GLU A 159 9.64 -17.03 12.25
C GLU A 159 8.48 -17.81 12.87
N ARG A 160 8.59 -18.17 14.16
CA ARG A 160 7.52 -18.84 14.89
C ARG A 160 6.26 -17.98 14.97
N THR A 161 6.37 -16.68 15.29
CA THR A 161 5.19 -15.79 15.35
C THR A 161 4.57 -15.63 13.96
N CYS A 162 5.38 -15.43 12.91
CA CYS A 162 4.91 -15.35 11.53
C CYS A 162 4.17 -16.63 11.07
N LEU A 163 4.68 -17.82 11.41
CA LEU A 163 4.02 -19.08 11.12
C LEU A 163 2.69 -19.23 11.86
N LEU A 164 2.63 -18.80 13.13
CA LEU A 164 1.42 -18.86 13.94
C LEU A 164 0.34 -17.91 13.40
N GLU A 165 0.72 -16.67 13.05
CA GLU A 165 -0.17 -15.69 12.43
C GLU A 165 -0.72 -16.19 11.09
N LYS A 166 0.14 -16.78 10.25
CA LYS A 166 -0.27 -17.39 8.99
C LYS A 166 -1.24 -18.55 9.23
N GLN A 167 -1.02 -19.38 10.25
CA GLN A 167 -1.94 -20.46 10.61
C GLN A 167 -3.29 -19.93 11.07
N ILE A 168 -3.32 -18.90 11.91
CA ILE A 168 -4.55 -18.26 12.38
C ILE A 168 -5.32 -17.65 11.19
N SER A 169 -4.62 -16.96 10.27
CA SER A 169 -5.23 -16.38 9.07
C SER A 169 -5.82 -17.45 8.15
N MET A 170 -5.09 -18.53 7.91
CA MET A 170 -5.57 -19.66 7.10
C MET A 170 -6.78 -20.35 7.74
N GLU A 171 -6.77 -20.54 9.06
CA GLU A 171 -7.90 -21.14 9.77
C GLU A 171 -9.12 -20.21 9.78
N GLY A 172 -8.92 -18.90 9.98
CA GLY A 172 -9.98 -17.89 9.86
C GLY A 172 -10.60 -17.88 8.46
N SER A 173 -9.79 -17.97 7.41
CA SER A 173 -10.26 -18.09 6.03
C SER A 173 -11.06 -19.37 5.80
N ARG A 174 -10.60 -20.52 6.32
CA ARG A 174 -11.34 -21.81 6.25
C ARG A 174 -12.68 -21.74 6.95
N VAL A 175 -12.76 -21.12 8.13
CA VAL A 175 -14.02 -20.93 8.85
C VAL A 175 -14.97 -20.06 8.04
N LEU A 176 -14.49 -18.95 7.46
CA LEU A 176 -15.30 -18.08 6.62
C LEU A 176 -15.80 -18.80 5.36
N GLU A 177 -14.94 -19.60 4.71
CA GLU A 177 -15.30 -20.43 3.57
C GLU A 177 -16.37 -21.45 3.95
N LYS A 178 -16.23 -22.12 5.10
CA LYS A 178 -17.24 -23.06 5.62
C LYS A 178 -18.58 -22.37 5.88
N LEU A 179 -18.59 -21.18 6.47
CA LEU A 179 -19.81 -20.39 6.69
C LEU A 179 -20.45 -19.97 5.37
N ASN A 180 -19.66 -19.57 4.37
CA ASN A 180 -20.17 -19.24 3.04
C ASN A 180 -20.78 -20.46 2.34
N ILE A 181 -20.14 -21.63 2.43
CA ILE A 181 -20.69 -22.88 1.91
C ILE A 181 -22.00 -23.20 2.61
N GLN A 182 -22.07 -23.07 3.94
CA GLN A 182 -23.29 -23.31 4.71
C GLN A 182 -24.43 -22.38 4.28
N ALA A 183 -24.18 -21.08 4.14
CA ALA A 183 -25.18 -20.12 3.66
C ALA A 183 -25.68 -20.44 2.24
N LYS A 184 -24.79 -20.93 1.36
CA LYS A 184 -25.18 -21.39 0.01
C LYS A 184 -26.05 -22.64 0.06
N LEU A 185 -25.76 -23.59 0.96
CA LEU A 185 -26.57 -24.79 1.15
C LEU A 185 -27.96 -24.44 1.69
N GLU A 186 -28.07 -23.55 2.68
CA GLU A 186 -29.36 -23.07 3.19
C GLU A 186 -30.18 -22.39 2.08
N LYS A 187 -29.54 -21.61 1.22
CA LYS A 187 -30.21 -21.01 0.06
C LYS A 187 -30.69 -22.06 -0.95
N LEU A 188 -29.93 -23.13 -1.17
CA LEU A 188 -30.34 -24.23 -2.03
C LEU A 188 -31.55 -24.97 -1.45
N ASP A 189 -31.56 -25.23 -0.15
CA ASP A 189 -32.70 -25.87 0.55
C ASP A 189 -33.98 -25.02 0.42
N MET A 190 -33.89 -23.70 0.60
CA MET A 190 -35.04 -22.80 0.35
C MET A 190 -35.56 -22.88 -1.10
N LEU A 191 -34.65 -22.95 -2.08
CA LEU A 191 -35.04 -23.09 -3.49
C LEU A 191 -35.67 -24.45 -3.78
N GLU A 192 -35.17 -25.51 -3.17
CA GLU A 192 -35.73 -26.86 -3.28
C GLU A 192 -37.15 -26.91 -2.70
N GLN A 193 -37.38 -26.28 -1.54
CA GLN A 193 -38.70 -26.16 -0.94
C GLN A 193 -39.70 -25.39 -1.82
N GLU A 194 -39.28 -24.25 -2.39
CA GLU A 194 -40.13 -23.49 -3.30
C GLU A 194 -40.39 -24.24 -4.61
N TYR A 195 -39.40 -24.98 -5.14
CA TYR A 195 -39.57 -25.85 -6.30
C TYR A 195 -40.59 -26.96 -6.03
N LEU A 196 -40.50 -27.62 -4.88
CA LEU A 196 -41.47 -28.65 -4.46
C LEU A 196 -42.87 -28.07 -4.36
N LYS A 197 -43.03 -26.91 -3.70
CA LYS A 197 -44.31 -26.21 -3.57
C LYS A 197 -44.90 -25.85 -4.93
N LEU A 198 -44.09 -25.29 -5.83
CA LEU A 198 -44.51 -24.96 -7.18
C LEU A 198 -44.94 -26.22 -7.96
N THR A 199 -44.20 -27.31 -7.80
CA THR A 199 -44.53 -28.60 -8.43
C THR A 199 -45.87 -29.14 -7.94
N THR A 200 -46.16 -29.07 -6.64
CA THR A 200 -47.47 -29.48 -6.11
C THR A 200 -48.61 -28.63 -6.67
N MET A 201 -48.39 -27.31 -6.78
CA MET A 201 -49.37 -26.38 -7.35
C MET A 201 -49.59 -26.63 -8.85
N GLN A 202 -48.52 -26.93 -9.60
CA GLN A 202 -48.61 -27.30 -11.00
C GLN A 202 -49.46 -28.56 -11.18
N VAL A 203 -49.19 -29.63 -10.41
CA VAL A 203 -49.96 -30.88 -10.49
C VAL A 203 -51.45 -30.65 -10.18
N LEU A 204 -51.77 -29.82 -9.18
CA LEU A 204 -53.15 -29.45 -8.87
C LEU A 204 -53.81 -28.68 -10.02
N ALA A 205 -53.11 -27.73 -10.63
CA ALA A 205 -53.61 -26.98 -11.78
C ALA A 205 -53.84 -27.89 -13.00
N GLU A 206 -52.91 -28.81 -13.29
CA GLU A 206 -53.04 -29.79 -14.36
C GLU A 206 -54.25 -30.73 -14.15
N ASN A 207 -54.44 -31.22 -12.92
CA ASN A 207 -55.63 -32.00 -12.56
C ASN A 207 -56.90 -31.19 -12.79
N LYS A 208 -56.90 -29.91 -12.40
CA LYS A 208 -58.07 -29.05 -12.58
C LYS A 208 -58.40 -28.80 -14.05
N ILE A 209 -57.38 -28.62 -14.88
CA ILE A 209 -57.53 -28.48 -16.33
C ILE A 209 -58.14 -29.76 -16.90
N ARG A 210 -57.59 -30.94 -16.55
CA ARG A 210 -58.14 -32.23 -16.99
C ARG A 210 -59.63 -32.40 -16.64
N GLU A 211 -60.02 -32.05 -15.42
CA GLU A 211 -61.44 -32.06 -15.01
C GLU A 211 -62.32 -31.14 -15.87
N ILE A 212 -61.85 -29.92 -16.14
CA ILE A 212 -62.60 -28.94 -16.94
C ILE A 212 -62.70 -29.39 -18.39
N GLU A 213 -61.62 -29.93 -18.97
CA GLU A 213 -61.63 -30.51 -20.32
C GLU A 213 -62.61 -31.66 -20.44
N GLN A 214 -62.70 -32.53 -19.43
CA GLN A 214 -63.69 -33.61 -19.42
C GLN A 214 -65.12 -33.05 -19.43
N LYS A 215 -65.43 -32.11 -18.54
CA LYS A 215 -66.75 -31.46 -18.48
C LYS A 215 -67.08 -30.74 -19.78
N LEU A 216 -66.08 -30.13 -20.44
CA LEU A 216 -66.27 -29.48 -21.73
C LEU A 216 -66.70 -30.48 -22.81
N ARG A 217 -66.05 -31.65 -22.89
CA ARG A 217 -66.44 -32.72 -23.84
C ARG A 217 -67.87 -33.23 -23.59
N GLU A 218 -68.25 -33.38 -22.32
CA GLU A 218 -69.60 -33.79 -21.93
C GLU A 218 -70.65 -32.76 -22.36
N GLU A 219 -70.40 -31.47 -22.11
CA GLU A 219 -71.26 -30.37 -22.53
C GLU A 219 -71.36 -30.27 -24.07
N GLU A 220 -70.24 -30.40 -24.78
CA GLU A 220 -70.23 -30.47 -26.25
C GLU A 220 -71.07 -31.62 -26.80
N HIS A 221 -71.01 -32.80 -26.17
CA HIS A 221 -71.86 -33.94 -26.54
C HIS A 221 -73.35 -33.63 -26.29
N GLN A 222 -73.69 -33.03 -25.15
CA GLN A 222 -75.06 -32.62 -24.84
C GLN A 222 -75.59 -31.58 -25.85
N ARG A 223 -74.77 -30.58 -26.21
CA ARG A 223 -75.12 -29.59 -27.24
C ARG A 223 -75.36 -30.23 -28.59
N LYS A 224 -74.53 -31.20 -29.00
CA LYS A 224 -74.75 -31.97 -30.25
C LYS A 224 -76.06 -32.73 -30.23
N LEU A 225 -76.41 -33.39 -29.13
CA LEU A 225 -77.68 -34.11 -28.99
C LEU A 225 -78.88 -33.17 -29.07
N VAL A 226 -78.80 -31.99 -28.44
CA VAL A 226 -79.85 -30.96 -28.54
C VAL A 226 -79.96 -30.43 -29.97
N GLN A 227 -78.82 -30.19 -30.64
CA GLN A 227 -78.79 -29.75 -32.03
C GLN A 227 -79.43 -30.79 -32.97
N GLU A 228 -79.15 -32.07 -32.77
CA GLU A 228 -79.75 -33.16 -33.54
C GLU A 228 -81.26 -33.24 -33.32
N LYS A 229 -81.73 -33.18 -32.06
CA LYS A 229 -83.18 -33.13 -31.76
C LYS A 229 -83.86 -31.91 -32.40
N ALA A 230 -83.21 -30.74 -32.37
CA ALA A 230 -83.73 -29.54 -33.01
C ALA A 230 -83.80 -29.70 -34.54
N ALA A 231 -82.79 -30.30 -35.16
CA ALA A 231 -82.78 -30.61 -36.60
C ALA A 231 -83.88 -31.63 -36.96
N GLN A 232 -84.05 -32.69 -36.19
CA GLN A 232 -85.13 -33.67 -36.36
C GLN A 232 -86.51 -33.00 -36.27
N LEU A 233 -86.72 -32.12 -35.29
CA LEU A 233 -87.96 -31.34 -35.19
C LEU A 233 -88.15 -30.42 -36.39
N GLN A 234 -87.10 -29.75 -36.88
CA GLN A 234 -87.18 -28.89 -38.05
C GLN A 234 -87.54 -29.68 -39.32
N THR A 235 -86.94 -30.86 -39.53
CA THR A 235 -87.30 -31.78 -40.62
C THR A 235 -88.73 -32.30 -40.46
N GLY A 236 -89.14 -32.66 -39.23
CA GLY A 236 -90.51 -33.05 -38.90
C GLY A 236 -91.54 -31.94 -39.19
N LEU A 237 -91.19 -30.68 -38.92
CA LEU A 237 -92.04 -29.54 -39.25
C LEU A 237 -92.11 -29.29 -40.77
N GLU A 238 -91.00 -29.40 -41.51
CA GLU A 238 -91.01 -29.19 -42.97
C GLU A 238 -91.76 -30.32 -43.69
N THR A 239 -91.62 -31.58 -43.25
CA THR A 239 -92.41 -32.70 -43.77
C THR A 239 -93.91 -32.49 -43.51
N ASN A 240 -94.29 -32.10 -42.30
CA ASN A 240 -95.67 -31.70 -41.99
C ASN A 240 -96.16 -30.53 -42.85
N ARG A 241 -95.31 -29.53 -43.11
CA ARG A 241 -95.62 -28.40 -43.99
C ARG A 241 -95.89 -28.86 -45.43
N ILE A 242 -95.08 -29.78 -45.95
CA ILE A 242 -95.24 -30.36 -47.29
C ILE A 242 -96.55 -31.17 -47.36
N LEU A 243 -96.84 -32.01 -46.36
CA LEU A 243 -98.06 -32.80 -46.28
C LEU A 243 -99.31 -31.90 -46.27
N LEU A 244 -99.33 -30.86 -45.43
CA LEU A 244 -100.45 -29.89 -45.39
C LEU A 244 -100.61 -29.14 -46.71
N ARG A 245 -99.49 -28.80 -47.37
CA ARG A 245 -99.50 -28.19 -48.70
C ARG A 245 -100.03 -29.15 -49.79
N SER A 246 -99.83 -30.46 -49.64
CA SER A 246 -100.36 -31.47 -50.56
C SER A 246 -101.86 -31.76 -50.39
N LEU A 247 -102.43 -31.45 -49.22
CA LEU A 247 -103.87 -31.61 -48.93
C LEU A 247 -104.70 -30.35 -49.22
N THR A 248 -104.09 -29.27 -49.71
CA THR A 248 -104.76 -28.02 -50.05
C THR A 248 -104.77 -27.79 -51.57
N PRO A 249 -105.93 -27.55 -52.22
CA PRO A 249 -105.99 -27.29 -53.66
C PRO A 249 -105.41 -25.91 -54.00
N PRO A 250 -104.92 -25.67 -55.24
CA PRO A 250 -104.20 -24.46 -55.58
C PRO A 250 -105.18 -23.30 -55.81
N THR A 251 -105.32 -22.39 -54.84
CA THR A 251 -105.91 -21.07 -55.11
C THR A 251 -104.81 -20.07 -55.47
N LYS A 252 -104.96 -19.53 -56.68
CA LYS A 252 -104.09 -18.52 -57.29
C LYS A 252 -104.19 -17.20 -56.51
N GLN A 253 -103.01 -16.66 -56.21
CA GLN A 253 -102.62 -15.25 -56.11
C GLN A 253 -103.71 -14.22 -55.74
N LEU A 254 -103.51 -13.55 -54.60
CA LEU A 254 -104.02 -12.21 -54.36
C LEU A 254 -102.87 -11.25 -54.04
N LYS A 255 -102.89 -10.15 -54.78
CA LYS A 255 -101.91 -9.08 -54.92
C LYS A 255 -101.80 -8.28 -53.62
N THR A 256 -100.62 -8.20 -53.03
CA THR A 256 -100.26 -7.13 -52.09
C THR A 256 -99.76 -5.92 -52.87
N LYS A 257 -100.47 -4.79 -52.73
CA LYS A 257 -100.04 -3.48 -53.23
C LYS A 257 -98.82 -3.01 -52.42
N MET A 258 -97.84 -2.50 -53.15
CA MET A 258 -96.67 -1.71 -52.72
C MET A 258 -97.10 -0.53 -51.80
N SER A 259 -96.28 0.15 -51.00
CA SER A 259 -94.84 0.24 -50.75
C SER A 259 -94.73 1.20 -49.56
N VAL A 260 -93.91 0.92 -48.55
CA VAL A 260 -92.94 1.91 -48.03
C VAL A 260 -91.73 1.11 -47.55
N GLN A 261 -90.80 0.88 -48.48
CA GLN A 261 -89.40 0.77 -48.09
C GLN A 261 -88.99 2.14 -47.56
N LEU A 262 -88.77 2.23 -46.25
CA LEU A 262 -87.88 3.24 -45.72
C LEU A 262 -86.60 2.50 -45.33
N GLU A 263 -85.73 2.35 -46.33
CA GLU A 263 -84.32 2.11 -46.12
C GLU A 263 -83.77 3.17 -45.15
N LYS A 264 -83.52 2.77 -43.91
CA LYS A 264 -82.59 3.47 -43.03
C LYS A 264 -81.42 2.55 -42.75
N LYS A 265 -80.48 2.57 -43.71
CA LYS A 265 -79.03 2.50 -43.52
C LYS A 265 -78.55 1.41 -42.54
N THR A 266 -78.38 0.20 -43.06
CA THR A 266 -77.19 -0.59 -42.72
C THR A 266 -75.97 0.14 -43.26
N GLY A 267 -75.02 0.47 -42.39
CA GLY A 267 -73.70 0.98 -42.77
C GLY A 267 -73.53 2.49 -42.66
N HIS A 268 -73.36 2.99 -41.45
CA HIS A 268 -72.21 3.84 -41.19
C HIS A 268 -71.55 3.38 -39.89
N ILE A 269 -70.45 2.67 -40.08
CA ILE A 269 -69.30 2.74 -39.19
C ILE A 269 -69.00 4.24 -39.05
N CYS A 270 -69.41 4.81 -37.94
CA CYS A 270 -68.88 6.03 -37.38
C CYS A 270 -68.61 5.63 -35.93
N SER A 271 -67.42 5.14 -35.60
CA SER A 271 -66.31 6.02 -35.21
C SER A 271 -66.79 7.22 -34.38
N SER A 272 -67.76 7.03 -33.49
CA SER A 272 -68.01 7.99 -32.42
C SER A 272 -66.89 7.80 -31.41
N HIS A 273 -65.85 8.63 -31.60
CA HIS A 273 -64.86 9.05 -30.62
C HIS A 273 -64.64 8.04 -29.49
N VAL A 274 -63.55 7.27 -29.59
CA VAL A 274 -63.09 6.36 -28.53
C VAL A 274 -63.00 7.18 -27.23
N GLN A 275 -64.07 7.16 -26.43
CA GLN A 275 -64.00 7.60 -25.06
C GLN A 275 -63.01 6.65 -24.42
N PRO A 276 -61.96 7.19 -23.78
CA PRO A 276 -60.85 6.36 -23.39
C PRO A 276 -61.18 5.50 -22.15
N HIS A 277 -62.41 5.61 -21.62
CA HIS A 277 -62.95 4.79 -20.55
C HIS A 277 -64.43 4.45 -20.78
N TYR A 278 -64.83 3.24 -20.38
CA TYR A 278 -66.24 2.85 -20.32
C TYR A 278 -66.96 3.67 -19.23
N ARG A 279 -67.89 4.54 -19.64
CA ARG A 279 -68.79 5.27 -18.74
C ARG A 279 -70.12 4.53 -18.69
N LEU A 280 -70.46 3.98 -17.53
CA LEU A 280 -71.79 3.40 -17.29
C LEU A 280 -72.87 4.48 -17.49
N SER A 281 -73.66 4.36 -18.56
CA SER A 281 -74.83 5.19 -18.80
C SER A 281 -75.99 4.65 -17.95
N LEU A 282 -76.55 5.48 -17.06
CA LEU A 282 -77.69 5.09 -16.23
C LEU A 282 -78.95 4.70 -17.03
N GLY A 283 -78.99 5.02 -18.33
CA GLY A 283 -80.03 4.58 -19.27
C GLY A 283 -79.88 3.13 -19.76
N ASP A 284 -78.69 2.52 -19.64
CA ASP A 284 -78.41 1.13 -20.03
C ASP A 284 -78.58 0.15 -18.86
N VAL A 285 -78.87 0.66 -17.67
CA VAL A 285 -79.07 -0.15 -16.46
C VAL A 285 -80.55 -0.54 -16.40
N PRO A 286 -80.91 -1.84 -16.42
CA PRO A 286 -82.29 -2.26 -16.36
C PRO A 286 -82.94 -1.76 -15.05
N PHE A 287 -84.13 -1.19 -15.16
CA PHE A 287 -84.95 -0.87 -13.99
C PHE A 287 -85.30 -2.18 -13.26
N VAL A 288 -84.81 -2.33 -12.03
CA VAL A 288 -85.15 -3.47 -11.16
C VAL A 288 -86.13 -3.00 -10.08
N ALA A 289 -87.43 -3.27 -10.30
CA ALA A 289 -88.43 -3.24 -9.24
C ALA A 289 -88.55 -4.63 -8.60
N GLY A 290 -87.91 -4.81 -7.45
CA GLY A 290 -88.10 -5.98 -6.60
C GLY A 290 -88.28 -5.55 -5.14
N LYS A 291 -89.26 -6.17 -4.45
CA LYS A 291 -89.39 -6.12 -2.99
C LYS A 291 -88.66 -7.34 -2.43
N SER A 292 -87.51 -7.14 -1.78
CA SER A 292 -86.86 -8.21 -1.01
C SER A 292 -87.42 -8.18 0.41
N THR A 293 -88.11 -9.23 0.84
CA THR A 293 -88.68 -9.40 2.18
C THR A 293 -87.83 -10.36 3.01
N GLY A 294 -86.53 -10.09 3.12
CA GLY A 294 -85.60 -10.90 3.93
C GLY A 294 -84.56 -10.03 4.65
N PRO A 295 -84.23 -10.31 5.92
CA PRO A 295 -83.44 -9.41 6.78
C PRO A 295 -81.94 -9.35 6.48
N SER A 296 -81.41 -10.02 5.45
CA SER A 296 -79.94 -10.12 5.29
C SER A 296 -79.34 -9.77 3.92
N TYR A 297 -80.09 -9.50 2.85
CA TYR A 297 -79.48 -9.02 1.60
C TYR A 297 -80.46 -8.16 0.79
N SER A 298 -80.33 -6.83 0.88
CA SER A 298 -81.07 -5.91 0.01
C SER A 298 -80.41 -5.92 -1.37
N VAL A 299 -81.10 -6.50 -2.37
CA VAL A 299 -80.66 -6.53 -3.78
C VAL A 299 -80.36 -5.11 -4.29
N ARG A 300 -81.13 -4.11 -3.83
CA ARG A 300 -80.91 -2.70 -4.15
C ARG A 300 -79.58 -2.17 -3.61
N ALA A 301 -79.21 -2.55 -2.37
CA ALA A 301 -77.94 -2.16 -1.76
C ALA A 301 -76.75 -2.85 -2.44
N ASN A 302 -76.90 -4.10 -2.88
CA ASN A 302 -75.85 -4.84 -3.57
C ASN A 302 -75.60 -4.29 -4.98
N VAL A 303 -76.65 -3.97 -5.74
CA VAL A 303 -76.52 -3.29 -7.05
C VAL A 303 -75.98 -1.88 -6.87
N GLN A 304 -76.41 -1.14 -5.85
CA GLN A 304 -75.86 0.18 -5.55
C GLN A 304 -74.38 0.12 -5.14
N HIS A 305 -73.97 -0.91 -4.38
CA HIS A 305 -72.57 -1.12 -3.99
C HIS A 305 -71.69 -1.50 -5.18
N VAL A 306 -72.17 -2.38 -6.06
CA VAL A 306 -71.50 -2.72 -7.32
C VAL A 306 -71.42 -1.51 -8.24
N LEU A 307 -72.51 -0.76 -8.41
CA LEU A 307 -72.50 0.50 -9.15
C LEU A 307 -71.59 1.55 -8.51
N HIS A 308 -71.49 1.59 -7.18
CA HIS A 308 -70.59 2.48 -6.46
C HIS A 308 -69.12 2.09 -6.68
N LEU A 309 -68.79 0.80 -6.63
CA LEU A 309 -67.46 0.27 -6.96
C LEU A 309 -67.11 0.51 -8.43
N MET A 310 -68.08 0.38 -9.35
CA MET A 310 -67.88 0.70 -10.76
C MET A 310 -67.85 2.21 -11.05
N LYS A 311 -68.41 3.04 -10.15
CA LYS A 311 -68.35 4.51 -10.18
C LYS A 311 -67.03 5.02 -9.60
N GLN A 312 -66.39 4.28 -8.68
CA GLN A 312 -65.06 4.58 -8.16
C GLN A 312 -64.00 4.07 -9.13
N HIS A 313 -63.22 4.98 -9.71
CA HIS A 313 -62.22 4.65 -10.72
C HIS A 313 -61.03 3.88 -10.13
N ASN A 314 -60.81 2.62 -10.54
CA ASN A 314 -59.58 1.88 -10.23
C ASN A 314 -58.49 2.18 -11.28
N LYS A 315 -57.50 3.01 -10.88
CA LYS A 315 -56.39 3.44 -11.74
C LYS A 315 -55.47 2.30 -12.21
N ALA A 316 -55.48 1.15 -11.54
CA ALA A 316 -54.62 0.02 -11.87
C ALA A 316 -55.10 -0.82 -13.07
N LEU A 317 -56.34 -0.63 -13.53
CA LEU A 317 -56.97 -1.42 -14.61
C LEU A 317 -57.11 -0.65 -15.92
N CYS A 318 -56.62 0.58 -15.99
CA CYS A 318 -56.72 1.45 -17.16
C CYS A 318 -55.46 1.40 -18.03
N ASN A 319 -55.64 1.52 -19.35
CA ASN A 319 -54.54 1.55 -20.31
C ASN A 319 -53.78 2.89 -20.17
N ASP A 320 -52.44 2.87 -20.28
CA ASP A 320 -51.52 3.99 -20.00
C ASP A 320 -51.83 5.28 -20.79
N LYS A 321 -52.59 5.17 -21.88
CA LYS A 321 -52.98 6.28 -22.76
C LYS A 321 -54.03 7.24 -22.18
N VAL A 322 -54.59 6.97 -20.99
CA VAL A 322 -55.69 7.77 -20.43
C VAL A 322 -55.37 8.51 -19.13
N LEU A 323 -54.21 8.24 -18.54
CA LEU A 323 -53.72 8.99 -17.38
C LEU A 323 -53.21 10.40 -17.77
N SER A 324 -53.31 10.79 -19.04
CA SER A 324 -52.67 11.97 -19.60
C SER A 324 -53.58 13.20 -19.80
N ASP A 325 -54.84 13.22 -19.35
CA ASP A 325 -55.66 14.45 -19.40
C ASP A 325 -56.12 14.92 -17.99
N PRO A 326 -55.67 16.11 -17.53
CA PRO A 326 -55.98 16.62 -16.19
C PRO A 326 -57.19 17.58 -16.21
N CYS A 327 -58.11 17.43 -15.26
CA CYS A 327 -59.12 18.45 -14.96
C CYS A 327 -58.92 19.01 -13.54
N VAL A 328 -58.27 20.18 -13.51
CA VAL A 328 -58.46 21.37 -12.68
C VAL A 328 -58.80 21.19 -11.19
N GLN A 329 -57.81 21.47 -10.32
CA GLN A 329 -57.97 22.40 -9.19
C GLN A 329 -56.70 23.26 -9.02
N LYS A 330 -56.91 24.57 -9.20
CA LYS A 330 -56.17 25.77 -8.73
C LYS A 330 -54.65 25.69 -8.49
N GLY A 331 -53.92 26.57 -9.19
CA GLY A 331 -52.70 27.21 -8.66
C GLY A 331 -51.54 27.37 -9.63
N GLU A 332 -51.66 28.36 -10.51
CA GLU A 332 -50.58 29.19 -11.09
C GLU A 332 -49.37 28.56 -11.82
N ASN A 333 -49.38 28.84 -13.14
CA ASN A 333 -48.24 29.04 -14.04
C ASN A 333 -47.32 27.86 -14.37
N PHE A 334 -47.72 27.03 -15.35
CA PHE A 334 -46.74 26.50 -16.32
C PHE A 334 -47.34 26.44 -17.73
N GLY A 335 -46.69 27.16 -18.65
CA GLY A 335 -46.99 27.14 -20.07
C GLY A 335 -46.67 25.77 -20.69
N LYS A 336 -47.48 25.40 -21.68
CA LYS A 336 -47.35 24.20 -22.51
C LYS A 336 -45.92 24.03 -23.02
N ILE A 337 -45.25 22.98 -22.55
CA ILE A 337 -44.14 22.36 -23.27
C ILE A 337 -44.38 20.85 -23.25
N ILE A 338 -44.29 20.26 -24.44
CA ILE A 338 -44.27 18.82 -24.66
C ILE A 338 -42.94 18.33 -24.07
N ASP A 339 -42.95 17.83 -22.82
CA ASP A 339 -41.72 17.87 -22.00
C ASP A 339 -41.14 16.52 -21.53
N PRO A 340 -39.81 16.50 -21.26
CA PRO A 340 -38.94 15.35 -20.98
C PRO A 340 -39.15 14.73 -19.58
N VAL A 341 -40.38 14.71 -19.08
CA VAL A 341 -40.72 14.52 -17.66
C VAL A 341 -40.40 13.11 -17.15
N LEU A 342 -40.60 12.05 -17.95
CA LEU A 342 -40.24 10.68 -17.53
C LEU A 342 -38.73 10.47 -17.42
N SER A 343 -37.93 11.19 -18.22
CA SER A 343 -36.47 11.15 -18.11
C SER A 343 -35.93 12.13 -17.06
N SER A 344 -36.67 13.20 -16.75
CA SER A 344 -36.33 14.19 -15.72
C SER A 344 -36.55 13.63 -14.32
N ALA A 345 -37.62 12.87 -14.08
CA ALA A 345 -37.88 12.20 -12.80
C ALA A 345 -36.73 11.22 -12.47
N SER A 346 -36.36 10.35 -13.42
CA SER A 346 -35.24 9.42 -13.25
C SER A 346 -33.87 10.10 -13.05
N TYR A 347 -33.70 11.33 -13.55
CA TYR A 347 -32.47 12.11 -13.34
C TYR A 347 -32.48 12.81 -11.98
N GLN A 348 -33.65 13.26 -11.52
CA GLN A 348 -33.85 13.86 -10.21
C GLN A 348 -33.63 12.82 -9.10
N ASP A 349 -34.22 11.63 -9.22
CA ASP A 349 -34.04 10.52 -8.29
C ASP A 349 -32.56 10.12 -8.20
N LEU A 350 -31.87 10.08 -9.34
CA LEU A 350 -30.43 9.79 -9.40
C LEU A 350 -29.56 10.92 -8.80
N SER A 351 -30.06 12.15 -8.80
CA SER A 351 -29.40 13.30 -8.18
C SER A 351 -29.60 13.30 -6.66
N GLU A 352 -30.77 12.90 -6.18
CA GLU A 352 -31.04 12.68 -4.75
C GLU A 352 -30.21 11.51 -4.20
N VAL A 353 -30.11 10.41 -4.95
CA VAL A 353 -29.20 9.31 -4.61
C VAL A 353 -27.75 9.80 -4.60
N LEU A 354 -27.31 10.60 -5.58
CA LEU A 354 -25.94 11.13 -5.56
C LEU A 354 -25.69 12.00 -4.30
N LEU A 355 -26.63 12.87 -3.96
CA LEU A 355 -26.52 13.76 -2.80
C LEU A 355 -26.38 12.96 -1.50
N THR A 356 -27.26 11.97 -1.28
CA THR A 356 -27.17 11.09 -0.10
C THR A 356 -25.86 10.31 -0.05
N LEU A 357 -25.35 9.81 -1.18
CA LEU A 357 -24.04 9.16 -1.22
C LEU A 357 -22.90 10.12 -0.87
N GLU A 358 -22.97 11.38 -1.31
CA GLU A 358 -21.98 12.43 -1.03
C GLU A 358 -22.01 12.86 0.44
N ASP A 359 -23.19 13.00 1.04
CA ASP A 359 -23.36 13.32 2.47
C ASP A 359 -22.79 12.20 3.35
N GLU A 360 -23.11 10.93 3.05
CA GLU A 360 -22.56 9.78 3.77
C GLU A 360 -21.03 9.68 3.61
N PHE A 361 -20.50 9.99 2.43
CA PHE A 361 -19.05 10.06 2.21
C PHE A 361 -18.42 11.19 3.03
N GLY A 362 -19.09 12.33 3.13
CA GLY A 362 -18.70 13.45 3.99
C GLY A 362 -18.67 13.04 5.47
N GLN A 363 -19.69 12.33 5.95
CA GLN A 363 -19.74 11.83 7.32
C GLN A 363 -18.59 10.87 7.61
N MET A 364 -18.34 9.89 6.73
CA MET A 364 -17.20 8.97 6.91
C MET A 364 -15.85 9.69 6.85
N SER A 365 -15.73 10.77 6.08
CA SER A 365 -14.51 11.60 6.04
C SER A 365 -14.29 12.33 7.37
N PHE A 366 -15.38 12.78 8.00
CA PHE A 366 -15.33 13.36 9.35
C PHE A 366 -14.91 12.31 10.38
N ASP A 367 -15.54 11.13 10.36
CA ASP A 367 -15.21 10.03 11.27
C ASP A 367 -13.75 9.58 11.10
N HIS A 368 -13.25 9.54 9.85
CA HIS A 368 -11.83 9.26 9.56
C HIS A 368 -10.90 10.29 10.22
N GLN A 369 -11.21 11.58 10.08
CA GLN A 369 -10.40 12.64 10.68
C GLN A 369 -10.42 12.62 12.22
N GLU A 370 -11.57 12.28 12.79
CA GLU A 370 -11.76 12.13 14.24
C GLU A 370 -11.00 10.91 14.78
N LEU A 371 -11.06 9.76 14.10
CA LEU A 371 -10.27 8.57 14.47
C LEU A 371 -8.76 8.85 14.41
N VAL A 372 -8.28 9.56 13.38
CA VAL A 372 -6.87 9.99 13.29
C VAL A 372 -6.47 10.85 14.49
N LYS A 373 -7.35 11.76 14.91
CA LYS A 373 -7.10 12.61 16.08
C LYS A 373 -7.08 11.81 17.37
N GLN A 374 -8.01 10.86 17.54
CA GLN A 374 -8.06 9.97 18.70
C GLN A 374 -6.82 9.07 18.79
N ILE A 375 -6.29 8.61 17.66
CA ILE A 375 -5.01 7.85 17.61
C ILE A 375 -3.85 8.73 18.11
N GLN A 376 -3.78 9.99 17.69
CA GLN A 376 -2.72 10.93 18.12
C GLN A 376 -2.81 11.30 19.60
N GLU A 377 -4.01 11.33 20.16
CA GLU A 377 -4.27 11.66 21.57
C GLU A 377 -4.24 10.43 22.50
N ALA A 378 -4.23 9.21 21.96
CA ALA A 378 -4.17 7.98 22.73
C ALA A 378 -2.77 7.73 23.31
N HIS A 379 -2.70 7.27 24.55
CA HIS A 379 -1.45 7.03 25.29
C HIS A 379 -1.17 5.54 25.52
N SER A 380 -2.02 4.65 24.99
CA SER A 380 -1.91 3.20 25.15
C SER A 380 -1.82 2.52 23.79
N ASP A 381 -0.76 1.74 23.59
CA ASP A 381 -0.50 1.04 22.32
C ASP A 381 -1.66 0.14 21.90
N ARG A 382 -2.33 -0.53 22.85
CA ARG A 382 -3.50 -1.37 22.55
C ARG A 382 -4.68 -0.57 22.02
N LEU A 383 -4.92 0.62 22.57
CA LEU A 383 -6.00 1.50 22.12
C LEU A 383 -5.68 2.09 20.74
N ILE A 384 -4.39 2.41 20.50
CA ILE A 384 -3.92 2.85 19.19
C ILE A 384 -4.17 1.77 18.14
N GLU A 385 -3.76 0.52 18.39
CA GLU A 385 -3.98 -0.60 17.48
C GLU A 385 -5.47 -0.85 17.16
N ASP A 386 -6.35 -0.73 18.16
CA ASP A 386 -7.80 -0.88 17.98
C ASP A 386 -8.39 0.27 17.13
N LEU A 387 -8.00 1.52 17.41
CA LEU A 387 -8.43 2.70 16.64
C LEU A 387 -7.87 2.68 15.20
N GLU A 388 -6.64 2.21 15.00
CA GLU A 388 -6.04 2.02 13.67
C GLU A 388 -6.84 0.99 12.85
N ARG A 389 -7.26 -0.11 13.49
CA ARG A 389 -8.12 -1.11 12.84
C ARG A 389 -9.48 -0.55 12.46
N GLU A 390 -10.06 0.30 13.30
CA GLU A 390 -11.32 0.99 13.01
C GLU A 390 -11.14 2.01 11.87
N LEU A 391 -10.03 2.74 11.86
CA LEU A 391 -9.66 3.66 10.78
C LEU A 391 -9.53 2.93 9.45
N GLU A 392 -8.86 1.78 9.40
CA GLU A 392 -8.77 0.94 8.20
C GLU A 392 -10.14 0.43 7.73
N ALA A 393 -11.05 0.13 8.66
CA ALA A 393 -12.41 -0.27 8.32
C ALA A 393 -13.21 0.90 7.72
N VAL A 394 -13.05 2.12 8.25
CA VAL A 394 -13.65 3.34 7.69
C VAL A 394 -13.09 3.65 6.31
N VAL A 395 -11.77 3.56 6.11
CA VAL A 395 -11.12 3.77 4.79
C VAL A 395 -11.67 2.81 3.74
N ARG A 396 -11.80 1.51 4.06
CA ARG A 396 -12.40 0.52 3.14
C ARG A 396 -13.85 0.87 2.78
N LYS A 397 -14.64 1.37 3.73
CA LYS A 397 -16.01 1.84 3.47
C LYS A 397 -16.03 3.11 2.61
N MET A 398 -15.12 4.06 2.87
CA MET A 398 -14.95 5.27 2.07
C MET A 398 -14.62 4.94 0.61
N GLU A 399 -13.69 4.02 0.37
CA GLU A 399 -13.32 3.57 -0.99
C GLU A 399 -14.52 2.95 -1.72
N ALA A 400 -15.23 2.03 -1.05
CA ALA A 400 -16.43 1.41 -1.62
C ALA A 400 -17.52 2.43 -1.93
N LYS A 401 -17.66 3.49 -1.13
CA LYS A 401 -18.62 4.57 -1.34
C LYS A 401 -18.18 5.53 -2.45
N ALA A 402 -16.89 5.85 -2.54
CA ALA A 402 -16.31 6.62 -3.64
C ALA A 402 -16.55 5.92 -5.00
N ASP A 403 -16.45 4.59 -5.02
CA ASP A 403 -16.80 3.78 -6.18
C ASP A 403 -18.29 3.85 -6.53
N GLN A 404 -19.18 3.82 -5.53
CA GLN A 404 -20.62 4.01 -5.73
C GLN A 404 -20.93 5.39 -6.33
N ILE A 405 -20.38 6.45 -5.76
CA ILE A 405 -20.50 7.83 -6.27
C ILE A 405 -20.02 7.89 -7.72
N THR A 406 -18.87 7.29 -8.01
CA THR A 406 -18.30 7.27 -9.37
C THR A 406 -19.21 6.54 -10.36
N LYS A 407 -19.82 5.42 -9.96
CA LYS A 407 -20.79 4.68 -10.79
C LYS A 407 -22.05 5.50 -11.05
N VAL A 408 -22.60 6.16 -10.02
CA VAL A 408 -23.78 7.03 -10.14
C VAL A 408 -23.49 8.24 -11.05
N ARG A 409 -22.35 8.92 -10.87
CA ARG A 409 -21.92 10.04 -11.74
C ARG A 409 -21.73 9.58 -13.19
N LYS A 410 -21.15 8.40 -13.43
CA LYS A 410 -21.04 7.82 -14.78
C LYS A 410 -22.41 7.58 -15.40
N HIS A 411 -23.38 7.08 -14.63
CA HIS A 411 -24.74 6.86 -15.08
C HIS A 411 -25.47 8.17 -15.40
N GLN A 412 -25.34 9.21 -14.55
CA GLN A 412 -25.85 10.56 -14.81
C GLN A 412 -25.31 11.13 -16.13
N VAL A 413 -24.00 11.02 -16.38
CA VAL A 413 -23.38 11.48 -17.64
C VAL A 413 -23.88 10.69 -18.85
N MET A 414 -24.09 9.38 -18.71
CA MET A 414 -24.62 8.53 -19.78
C MET A 414 -26.04 8.95 -20.16
N ILE A 415 -26.92 9.13 -19.17
CA ILE A 415 -28.28 9.63 -19.35
C ILE A 415 -28.26 11.02 -19.98
N GLY A 416 -27.40 11.93 -19.50
CA GLY A 416 -27.23 13.27 -20.07
C GLY A 416 -26.77 13.26 -21.54
N LYS A 417 -25.90 12.33 -21.93
CA LYS A 417 -25.48 12.14 -23.34
C LYS A 417 -26.62 11.61 -24.21
N LEU A 418 -27.40 10.64 -23.73
CA LEU A 418 -28.58 10.12 -24.42
C LEU A 418 -29.65 11.20 -24.64
N LEU A 419 -29.90 12.04 -23.63
CA LEU A 419 -30.77 13.22 -23.71
C LEU A 419 -30.27 14.26 -24.71
N ARG A 420 -28.95 14.50 -24.80
CA ARG A 420 -28.39 15.40 -25.82
C ARG A 420 -28.48 14.83 -27.24
N GLN A 421 -28.28 13.52 -27.41
CA GLN A 421 -28.38 12.85 -28.71
C GLN A 421 -29.82 12.77 -29.23
N SER A 422 -30.82 12.60 -28.35
CA SER A 422 -32.23 12.64 -28.73
C SER A 422 -32.69 14.04 -29.14
N LYS A 423 -32.17 15.10 -28.48
CA LYS A 423 -32.38 16.50 -28.88
C LYS A 423 -31.68 16.86 -30.20
N ALA A 424 -30.53 16.27 -30.51
CA ALA A 424 -29.82 16.50 -31.78
C ALA A 424 -30.47 15.81 -32.99
N LYS A 425 -31.09 14.62 -32.81
CA LYS A 425 -31.80 13.91 -33.89
C LYS A 425 -33.11 14.56 -34.34
N LYS A 426 -33.74 15.41 -33.51
CA LYS A 426 -34.94 16.19 -33.88
C LYS A 426 -34.65 17.45 -34.70
N LYS A 427 -33.38 17.80 -34.96
CA LYS A 427 -32.98 19.06 -35.62
C LYS A 427 -32.37 18.92 -37.04
N ALA A 428 -32.49 17.77 -37.72
CA ALA A 428 -32.04 17.62 -39.12
C ALA A 428 -33.08 16.78 -39.89
N ALA A 429 -33.76 17.18 -40.97
CA ALA A 429 -33.70 18.28 -41.98
C ALA A 429 -35.10 18.38 -42.69
N PRO A 430 -35.41 19.18 -43.76
CA PRO A 430 -34.65 20.18 -44.58
C PRO A 430 -35.32 21.59 -44.64
N GLU A 431 -34.73 22.70 -45.11
CA GLU A 431 -34.34 23.14 -46.48
C GLU A 431 -33.36 24.36 -46.40
N ALA A 432 -32.25 24.34 -47.16
CA ALA A 432 -31.95 25.13 -48.38
C ALA A 432 -31.62 26.63 -48.19
N ALA A 433 -30.33 26.99 -48.34
CA ALA A 433 -29.84 28.05 -49.25
C ALA A 433 -28.32 28.29 -49.10
N SER A 434 -27.66 28.24 -50.26
CA SER A 434 -26.34 28.75 -50.63
C SER A 434 -25.69 29.84 -49.75
N LYS A 435 -24.40 29.68 -49.43
CA LYS A 435 -23.32 30.45 -50.09
C LYS A 435 -21.93 29.98 -49.67
N ASP A 436 -21.08 30.08 -50.68
CA ASP A 436 -19.70 29.65 -50.83
C ASP A 436 -18.72 30.65 -50.20
N ARG A 437 -17.67 30.16 -49.51
CA ARG A 437 -16.24 30.56 -49.68
C ARG A 437 -15.30 30.05 -48.57
N ASN A 438 -14.26 29.34 -49.06
CA ASN A 438 -12.96 28.90 -48.52
C ASN A 438 -12.40 29.64 -47.27
N HIS A 439 -11.65 29.06 -46.32
CA HIS A 439 -10.32 28.45 -46.47
C HIS A 439 -9.78 27.91 -45.11
N PHE A 440 -9.08 26.77 -45.17
CA PHE A 440 -7.81 26.41 -44.48
C PHE A 440 -7.75 26.19 -42.94
N LYS A 441 -7.60 24.91 -42.52
CA LYS A 441 -6.35 24.32 -41.94
C LYS A 441 -6.54 22.84 -41.58
N ASP A 442 -5.44 22.11 -41.75
CA ASP A 442 -5.22 20.67 -41.56
C ASP A 442 -5.68 20.11 -40.20
N TYR A 443 -5.92 18.78 -40.14
CA TYR A 443 -5.20 17.76 -39.35
C TYR A 443 -6.03 16.46 -39.30
N LYS A 444 -5.35 15.34 -39.61
CA LYS A 444 -5.86 13.97 -39.78
C LYS A 444 -6.65 13.43 -38.58
N LYS A 445 -7.81 12.79 -38.82
CA LYS A 445 -8.32 11.74 -37.93
C LYS A 445 -9.12 10.67 -38.68
N ALA A 446 -8.82 9.43 -38.33
CA ALA A 446 -9.25 8.18 -38.94
C ALA A 446 -10.76 8.03 -39.12
N SER A 447 -11.10 7.33 -40.20
CA SER A 447 -12.42 6.99 -40.70
C SER A 447 -13.25 6.18 -39.70
N ARG A 448 -14.49 6.62 -39.49
CA ARG A 448 -15.60 5.74 -39.11
C ARG A 448 -16.74 6.01 -40.08
N SER A 449 -16.90 5.07 -41.00
CA SER A 449 -17.89 5.07 -42.07
C SER A 449 -19.30 5.27 -41.52
N LYS A 450 -20.01 6.24 -42.08
CA LYS A 450 -21.48 6.33 -41.98
C LYS A 450 -22.04 5.17 -42.79
N ASP A 451 -22.56 4.15 -42.11
CA ASP A 451 -23.25 3.04 -42.74
C ASP A 451 -24.46 3.58 -43.54
N LYS A 452 -24.52 3.21 -44.83
CA LYS A 452 -25.61 3.58 -45.75
C LYS A 452 -26.86 2.74 -45.44
N PRO A 453 -28.08 3.22 -45.73
CA PRO A 453 -29.29 2.44 -45.51
C PRO A 453 -29.24 1.15 -46.33
N GLY A 454 -29.12 -0.01 -45.67
CA GLY A 454 -29.00 -1.33 -46.29
C GLY A 454 -28.03 -2.29 -45.58
N GLU A 455 -27.05 -1.77 -44.82
CA GLU A 455 -26.04 -2.63 -44.15
C GLU A 455 -26.59 -3.46 -42.99
N ARG A 456 -27.62 -2.98 -42.29
CA ARG A 456 -28.30 -3.76 -41.25
C ARG A 456 -28.97 -5.00 -41.81
N CYS A 457 -29.59 -4.89 -43.00
CA CYS A 457 -30.23 -6.02 -43.67
C CYS A 457 -29.19 -7.05 -44.13
N ARG A 458 -28.04 -6.61 -44.65
CA ARG A 458 -26.92 -7.51 -44.98
C ARG A 458 -26.33 -8.19 -43.74
N LYS A 459 -26.16 -7.47 -42.63
CA LYS A 459 -25.67 -8.04 -41.35
C LYS A 459 -26.67 -9.05 -40.77
N SER A 460 -27.97 -8.80 -40.83
CA SER A 460 -29.00 -9.78 -40.44
C SER A 460 -29.04 -11.01 -41.35
N LEU A 461 -28.90 -10.84 -42.67
CA LEU A 461 -28.84 -11.97 -43.60
C LEU A 461 -27.55 -12.79 -43.42
N GLN A 462 -26.43 -12.13 -43.12
CA GLN A 462 -25.19 -12.81 -42.77
C GLN A 462 -25.35 -13.62 -41.48
N LEU A 463 -25.94 -13.04 -40.44
CA LEU A 463 -26.21 -13.74 -39.18
C LEU A 463 -27.12 -14.96 -39.38
N LEU A 464 -28.15 -14.84 -40.22
CA LEU A 464 -29.05 -15.96 -40.55
C LEU A 464 -28.32 -17.06 -41.32
N ARG A 465 -27.42 -16.71 -42.26
CA ARG A 465 -26.55 -17.70 -42.92
C ARG A 465 -25.60 -18.36 -41.93
N ASP A 466 -24.98 -17.58 -41.06
CA ASP A 466 -24.03 -18.07 -40.06
C ASP A 466 -24.72 -19.04 -39.08
N MET A 467 -25.96 -18.74 -38.67
CA MET A 467 -26.79 -19.61 -37.83
C MET A 467 -27.22 -20.88 -38.56
N GLN A 468 -27.54 -20.78 -39.86
CA GLN A 468 -27.86 -21.93 -40.70
C GLN A 468 -26.63 -22.83 -40.90
N THR A 469 -25.43 -22.26 -41.08
CA THR A 469 -24.17 -23.04 -41.13
C THR A 469 -23.86 -23.69 -39.79
N LEU A 470 -24.16 -23.03 -38.67
CA LEU A 470 -24.01 -23.62 -37.32
C LEU A 470 -24.98 -24.79 -37.11
N GLN A 471 -26.22 -24.66 -37.57
CA GLN A 471 -27.21 -25.74 -37.53
C GLN A 471 -26.86 -26.91 -38.46
N SER A 472 -26.20 -26.67 -39.59
CA SER A 472 -25.77 -27.74 -40.50
C SER A 472 -24.41 -28.33 -40.14
N SER A 473 -23.57 -27.62 -39.37
CA SER A 473 -22.31 -28.14 -38.85
C SER A 473 -22.50 -28.95 -37.57
N LEU A 474 -23.51 -28.64 -36.75
CA LEU A 474 -23.91 -29.45 -35.60
C LEU A 474 -24.70 -30.67 -36.08
N GLN A 475 -23.99 -31.69 -36.55
CA GLN A 475 -24.59 -33.01 -36.78
C GLN A 475 -24.85 -33.69 -35.43
N LYS A 476 -25.88 -34.55 -35.38
CA LYS A 476 -26.33 -35.32 -34.20
C LYS A 476 -25.26 -36.20 -33.54
N GLU A 477 -24.08 -36.30 -34.13
CA GLU A 477 -23.02 -37.22 -33.75
C GLU A 477 -22.01 -36.60 -32.75
N ASP A 478 -22.05 -35.29 -32.50
CA ASP A 478 -21.18 -34.60 -31.51
C ASP A 478 -21.76 -34.54 -30.08
N LEU A 479 -22.90 -35.19 -29.83
CA LEU A 479 -23.54 -35.27 -28.51
C LEU A 479 -23.26 -36.62 -27.83
N SER A 480 -22.00 -37.06 -27.80
CA SER A 480 -21.56 -38.09 -26.85
C SER A 480 -20.97 -37.39 -25.62
N TRP A 481 -21.71 -37.38 -24.52
CA TRP A 481 -21.14 -37.12 -23.21
C TRP A 481 -20.68 -38.46 -22.63
N ASP A 482 -19.43 -38.83 -22.86
CA ASP A 482 -18.76 -39.81 -22.00
C ASP A 482 -18.30 -39.09 -20.73
N CYS A 483 -19.12 -39.19 -19.68
CA CYS A 483 -18.77 -39.06 -18.26
C CYS A 483 -19.80 -39.84 -17.44
#